data_AF-A0A2V2CK12-F1
#
_entry.id   AF-A0A2V2CK12-F1
#
_cell.length_a   1.000
_cell.length_b   1.000
_cell.length_c   1.000
_cell.angle_alpha   90.00
_cell.angle_beta   90.00
_cell.angle_gamma   90.00
#
_symmetry.space_group_name_H-M   'P 1'
#
loop_
_entity.id
_entity.type
_entity.pdbx_description
1 polymer ?
#
loop_
_entity_poly.entity_id
_entity_poly.type
_entity_poly.pdbx_seq_one_letter_code
_entity_poly.pdbx_strand_id
1 'polypeptide(L)'
;EEKQQIAAYLEKNCIQVRPAQSELTFDLLLTLRTAEHCVKLRIAENHTNIVLIEKDGVVLQRQDAAPSQPANLTDRSCLSVERILAFAEQVELETVEPLIQRQLRMNLAIAEEGLRRDWGANIGSVLLRHNGDGVKNRAKAMAAAGSDARMSGCELPVCIVSGSGNQGITASVPVAVYAKELNVGEEKTIRAVLLSDLLTIHLKTGIGRLSAYCGAVSAGCAAGAAIAWLHGGGYAEIAHTLVNALAITSGIVCDGAKPSCAAKIATAVETGILGYEMYCDGQQFYSGEGLVGKGVERTIRNIGRLGREGMRATDEEILRIMTQCV
;
A
#
# COMPACT_ATOMS: atom_id res chain seq x y z
N GLU A 1 -8.48 13.61 25.75
CA GLU A 1 -7.50 13.67 26.84
C GLU A 1 -6.11 13.23 26.39
N GLU A 2 -5.94 12.00 25.88
CA GLU A 2 -4.63 11.47 25.44
C GLU A 2 -3.94 12.31 24.34
N LYS A 3 -4.67 12.81 23.33
CA LYS A 3 -4.08 13.64 22.26
C LYS A 3 -3.44 14.93 22.78
N GLN A 4 -4.04 15.56 23.80
CA GLN A 4 -3.50 16.77 24.42
C GLN A 4 -2.24 16.44 25.24
N GLN A 5 -2.23 15.29 25.94
CA GLN A 5 -1.05 14.83 26.68
C GLN A 5 0.12 14.50 25.74
N ILE A 6 -0.14 13.87 24.60
CA ILE A 6 0.88 13.59 23.56
C ILE A 6 1.45 14.91 23.02
N ALA A 7 0.59 15.88 22.68
CA ALA A 7 1.04 17.19 22.19
C ALA A 7 1.94 17.90 23.24
N ALA A 8 1.49 17.97 24.49
CA ALA A 8 2.27 18.55 25.58
C ALA A 8 3.59 17.79 25.87
N TYR A 9 3.64 16.49 25.59
CA TYR A 9 4.88 15.71 25.70
C TYR A 9 5.86 16.04 24.57
N LEU A 10 5.37 16.15 23.33
CA LEU A 10 6.17 16.48 22.14
C LEU A 10 6.81 17.87 22.25
N GLU A 11 6.10 18.85 22.84
CA GLU A 11 6.61 20.21 23.08
C GLU A 11 7.86 20.27 23.97
N LYS A 12 8.14 19.21 24.75
CA LYS A 12 9.33 19.14 25.61
C LYS A 12 10.62 18.90 24.83
N ASN A 13 10.56 18.67 23.51
CA ASN A 13 11.72 18.43 22.64
C ASN A 13 12.68 17.34 23.18
N CYS A 14 12.13 16.32 23.84
CA CYS A 14 12.90 15.27 24.49
C CYS A 14 13.13 14.02 23.62
N ILE A 15 12.61 14.01 22.39
CA ILE A 15 12.77 12.91 21.45
C ILE A 15 13.87 13.26 20.45
N GLN A 16 14.87 12.39 20.34
CA GLN A 16 15.90 12.47 19.31
C GLN A 16 15.76 11.26 18.38
N VAL A 17 15.71 11.51 17.07
CA VAL A 17 15.66 10.46 16.05
C VAL A 17 16.96 10.49 15.27
N ARG A 18 17.59 9.34 15.09
CA ARG A 18 18.83 9.18 14.32
C ARG A 18 18.73 7.93 13.45
N PRO A 19 19.31 7.93 12.23
CA PRO A 19 19.43 6.71 11.46
C PRO A 19 20.15 5.62 12.25
N ALA A 20 19.57 4.42 12.28
CA ALA A 20 20.23 3.26 12.86
C ALA A 20 21.41 2.87 11.95
N GLN A 21 22.56 2.58 12.56
CA GLN A 21 23.69 1.97 11.85
C GLN A 21 23.50 0.45 11.89
N SER A 22 22.77 -0.08 10.92
CA SER A 22 22.39 -1.49 10.85
C SER A 22 22.36 -1.96 9.40
N GLU A 23 22.76 -3.21 9.16
CA GLU A 23 22.59 -3.87 7.86
C GLU A 23 21.18 -4.44 7.68
N LEU A 24 20.37 -4.44 8.76
CA LEU A 24 19.00 -4.94 8.72
C LEU A 24 18.08 -3.90 8.07
N THR A 25 17.16 -4.36 7.22
CA THR A 25 16.14 -3.49 6.60
C THR A 25 15.17 -2.91 7.63
N PHE A 26 14.98 -3.58 8.77
CA PHE A 26 14.16 -3.08 9.88
C PHE A 26 14.92 -3.24 11.19
N ASP A 27 15.33 -2.12 11.78
CA ASP A 27 15.99 -2.07 13.08
C ASP A 27 15.62 -0.77 13.78
N LEU A 28 15.06 -0.90 14.98
CA LEU A 28 14.64 0.22 15.80
C LEU A 28 15.23 0.04 17.19
N LEU A 29 16.11 0.97 17.59
CA LEU A 29 16.61 1.07 18.95
C LEU A 29 15.95 2.25 19.66
N LEU A 30 15.15 1.96 20.67
CA LEU A 30 14.49 2.93 21.52
C LEU A 30 15.26 3.02 22.84
N THR A 31 15.62 4.24 23.23
CA THR A 31 16.22 4.52 24.55
C THR A 31 15.34 5.53 25.29
N LEU A 32 14.75 5.11 26.39
CA LEU A 32 13.97 5.97 27.28
C LEU A 32 14.80 6.24 28.53
N ARG A 33 14.89 7.51 28.93
CA ARG A 33 15.69 7.94 30.08
C ARG A 33 14.88 8.88 30.96
N THR A 34 14.88 8.61 32.27
CA THR A 34 14.43 9.53 33.31
C THR A 34 15.65 9.98 34.14
N ALA A 35 15.44 10.75 35.21
CA ALA A 35 16.51 11.10 36.14
C ALA A 35 17.15 9.86 36.81
N GLU A 36 16.38 8.80 37.00
CA GLU A 36 16.78 7.64 37.80
C GLU A 36 16.98 6.37 36.97
N HIS A 37 16.27 6.25 35.83
CA HIS A 37 16.21 5.00 35.08
C HIS A 37 16.56 5.18 33.60
N CYS A 38 17.10 4.12 33.00
CA CYS A 38 17.36 4.01 31.58
C CYS A 38 16.85 2.67 31.06
N VAL A 39 15.97 2.70 30.06
CA VAL A 39 15.46 1.51 29.37
C VAL A 39 15.87 1.54 27.92
N LYS A 40 16.44 0.43 27.43
CA LYS A 40 16.69 0.21 25.99
C LYS A 40 15.82 -0.93 25.49
N LEU A 41 15.18 -0.70 24.36
CA LEU A 41 14.36 -1.67 23.65
C LEU A 41 14.87 -1.74 22.20
N ARG A 42 15.18 -2.93 21.70
CA ARG A 42 15.51 -3.14 20.28
C ARG A 42 14.44 -4.02 19.62
N ILE A 43 13.91 -3.55 18.50
CA ILE A 43 12.99 -4.28 17.64
C ILE A 43 13.67 -4.45 16.28
N ALA A 44 13.79 -5.67 15.78
CA ALA A 44 14.53 -5.96 14.55
C ALA A 44 13.79 -6.97 13.66
N GLU A 45 14.03 -6.94 12.34
CA GLU A 45 13.44 -7.82 11.30
C GLU A 45 11.93 -7.64 11.04
N ASN A 46 11.11 -7.54 12.08
CA ASN A 46 9.68 -7.27 11.96
C ASN A 46 9.14 -6.50 13.18
N HIS A 47 7.98 -5.86 13.01
CA HIS A 47 7.43 -4.89 13.98
C HIS A 47 7.00 -5.49 15.34
N THR A 48 6.93 -6.81 15.46
CA THR A 48 6.58 -7.51 16.70
C THR A 48 7.77 -8.24 17.35
N ASN A 49 8.94 -8.22 16.71
CA ASN A 49 10.10 -9.00 17.14
C ASN A 49 11.01 -8.16 18.05
N ILE A 50 10.67 -8.14 19.34
CA ILE A 50 11.49 -7.52 20.39
C ILE A 50 12.70 -8.42 20.66
N VAL A 51 13.90 -7.95 20.30
CA VAL A 51 15.15 -8.73 20.40
C VAL A 51 16.00 -8.34 21.60
N LEU A 52 15.75 -7.18 22.20
CA LEU A 52 16.45 -6.71 23.41
C LEU A 52 15.51 -5.91 24.29
N ILE A 53 15.48 -6.22 25.59
CA ILE A 53 14.99 -5.36 26.66
C ILE A 53 16.10 -5.25 27.71
N GLU A 54 16.57 -4.04 27.98
CA GLU A 54 17.58 -3.74 28.99
C GLU A 54 17.07 -2.61 29.90
N LYS A 55 17.11 -2.81 31.22
CA LYS A 55 16.76 -1.80 32.22
C LYS A 55 17.94 -1.57 33.15
N ASP A 56 18.41 -0.32 33.24
CA ASP A 56 19.50 0.10 34.13
C ASP A 56 20.77 -0.76 33.96
N GLY A 57 21.07 -1.15 32.72
CA GLY A 57 22.18 -2.02 32.36
C GLY A 57 21.93 -3.53 32.56
N VAL A 58 20.81 -3.91 33.17
CA VAL A 58 20.40 -5.31 33.36
C VAL A 58 19.59 -5.76 32.15
N VAL A 59 20.08 -6.77 31.43
CA VAL A 59 19.38 -7.38 30.30
C VAL A 59 18.25 -8.26 30.84
N LEU A 60 17.00 -7.89 30.52
CA LEU A 60 15.79 -8.63 30.89
C LEU A 60 15.39 -9.63 29.81
N GLN A 61 15.64 -9.29 28.54
CA GLN A 61 15.39 -10.15 27.38
C GLN A 61 16.46 -9.92 26.33
N ARG A 62 17.01 -11.00 25.78
CA ARG A 62 17.87 -10.97 24.59
C ARG A 62 17.62 -12.22 23.77
N GLN A 63 17.44 -12.02 22.47
CA GLN A 63 17.42 -13.07 21.47
C GLN A 63 18.14 -12.57 20.23
N ASP A 64 18.52 -13.49 19.35
CA ASP A 64 19.15 -13.11 18.09
C ASP A 64 18.19 -12.25 17.26
N ALA A 65 18.77 -11.32 16.50
CA ALA A 65 18.07 -10.60 15.44
C ALA A 65 17.86 -11.53 14.24
N ALA A 66 17.20 -12.65 14.50
CA ALA A 66 16.59 -13.48 13.50
C ALA A 66 15.13 -13.05 13.37
N PRO A 67 14.48 -13.30 12.23
CA PRO A 67 13.03 -13.30 12.19
C PRO A 67 12.55 -14.20 13.33
N SER A 68 11.70 -13.68 14.24
CA SER A 68 10.89 -14.54 15.11
C SER A 68 10.41 -15.73 14.29
N GLN A 69 10.61 -16.97 14.77
CA GLN A 69 10.38 -18.22 14.02
C GLN A 69 9.25 -18.09 12.98
N PRO A 70 9.36 -18.69 11.77
CA PRO A 70 8.44 -18.50 10.66
C PRO A 70 7.08 -19.17 10.92
N ALA A 71 6.37 -18.74 11.95
CA ALA A 71 4.95 -18.94 12.07
C ALA A 71 4.29 -18.04 11.01
N ASN A 72 4.08 -18.62 9.83
CA ASN A 72 3.21 -18.11 8.76
C ASN A 72 3.77 -17.01 7.85
N LEU A 73 4.96 -17.20 7.27
CA LEU A 73 5.16 -16.67 5.92
C LEU A 73 4.32 -17.51 4.96
N THR A 74 3.13 -17.02 4.61
CA THR A 74 2.29 -17.64 3.57
C THR A 74 3.13 -17.83 2.31
N ASP A 75 3.24 -19.07 1.83
CA ASP A 75 3.88 -19.33 0.55
C ASP A 75 3.07 -18.67 -0.57
N ARG A 76 3.73 -17.83 -1.35
CA ARG A 76 3.15 -17.09 -2.48
C ARG A 76 3.70 -17.55 -3.82
N SER A 77 4.49 -18.62 -3.83
CA SER A 77 5.05 -19.22 -5.05
C SER A 77 3.97 -19.67 -6.04
N CYS A 78 2.76 -19.93 -5.54
CA CYS A 78 1.62 -20.32 -6.36
C CYS A 78 1.01 -19.16 -7.16
N LEU A 79 1.27 -17.90 -6.80
CA LEU A 79 0.63 -16.73 -7.41
C LEU A 79 1.15 -16.47 -8.82
N SER A 80 0.21 -16.28 -9.74
CA SER A 80 0.40 -15.68 -11.06
C SER A 80 -0.87 -14.93 -11.44
N VAL A 81 -0.78 -13.95 -12.35
CA VAL A 81 -1.95 -13.20 -12.84
C VAL A 81 -3.05 -14.13 -13.34
N GLU A 82 -2.67 -15.18 -14.07
CA GLU A 82 -3.58 -16.19 -14.59
C GLU A 82 -4.28 -16.98 -13.47
N ARG A 83 -3.52 -17.49 -12.49
CA ARG A 83 -4.07 -18.26 -11.38
C ARG A 83 -4.94 -17.41 -10.46
N ILE A 84 -4.56 -16.14 -10.28
CA ILE A 84 -5.34 -15.18 -9.48
C ILE A 84 -6.68 -14.91 -10.14
N LEU A 85 -6.69 -14.67 -11.46
CA LEU A 85 -7.93 -14.48 -12.21
C LEU A 85 -8.82 -15.72 -12.10
N ALA A 86 -8.27 -16.90 -12.39
CA ALA A 86 -9.02 -18.15 -12.30
C ALA A 86 -9.60 -18.38 -10.89
N PHE A 87 -8.81 -18.10 -9.83
CA PHE A 87 -9.29 -18.20 -8.46
C PHE A 87 -10.43 -17.22 -8.17
N ALA A 88 -10.31 -15.94 -8.56
CA ALA A 88 -11.34 -14.95 -8.32
C ALA A 88 -12.67 -15.28 -9.03
N GLU A 89 -12.61 -15.93 -10.19
CA GLU A 89 -13.78 -16.36 -10.96
C GLU A 89 -14.42 -17.65 -10.43
N GLN A 90 -13.63 -18.55 -9.84
CA GLN A 90 -14.08 -19.91 -9.51
C GLN A 90 -14.26 -20.17 -8.01
N VAL A 91 -13.72 -19.32 -7.14
CA VAL A 91 -13.85 -19.52 -5.70
C VAL A 91 -15.31 -19.48 -5.26
N GLU A 92 -15.69 -20.39 -4.37
CA GLU A 92 -16.97 -20.38 -3.66
C GLU A 92 -17.09 -19.08 -2.85
N LEU A 93 -18.11 -18.29 -3.16
CA LEU A 93 -18.20 -16.90 -2.73
C LEU A 93 -18.23 -16.79 -1.19
N GLU A 94 -18.89 -17.73 -0.52
CA GLU A 94 -19.06 -17.79 0.93
C GLU A 94 -17.73 -17.89 1.69
N THR A 95 -16.67 -18.39 1.03
CA THR A 95 -15.34 -18.54 1.64
C THR A 95 -14.58 -17.22 1.74
N VAL A 96 -14.91 -16.24 0.88
CA VAL A 96 -14.20 -14.96 0.74
C VAL A 96 -15.08 -13.76 1.09
N GLU A 97 -16.40 -13.87 0.89
CA GLU A 97 -17.37 -12.79 1.08
C GLU A 97 -17.25 -12.09 2.44
N PRO A 98 -17.20 -12.79 3.60
CA PRO A 98 -17.12 -12.12 4.89
C PRO A 98 -15.86 -11.24 5.03
N LEU A 99 -14.75 -11.64 4.39
CA LEU A 99 -13.49 -10.89 4.41
C LEU A 99 -13.60 -9.64 3.54
N ILE A 100 -14.10 -9.79 2.32
CA ILE A 100 -14.19 -8.70 1.34
C ILE A 100 -15.29 -7.69 1.74
N GLN A 101 -16.44 -8.14 2.25
CA GLN A 101 -17.47 -7.25 2.77
C GLN A 101 -16.96 -6.43 3.97
N ARG A 102 -16.17 -7.05 4.86
CA ARG A 102 -15.52 -6.32 5.97
C ARG A 102 -14.57 -5.25 5.44
N GLN A 103 -13.75 -5.58 4.45
CA GLN A 103 -12.84 -4.63 3.81
C GLN A 103 -13.60 -3.46 3.18
N LEU A 104 -14.63 -3.76 2.39
CA LEU A 104 -15.47 -2.75 1.73
C LEU A 104 -16.09 -1.80 2.75
N ARG A 105 -16.73 -2.32 3.81
CA ARG A 105 -17.32 -1.47 4.86
C ARG A 105 -16.30 -0.54 5.49
N MET A 106 -15.15 -1.04 5.89
CA MET A 106 -14.11 -0.25 6.57
C MET A 106 -13.51 0.80 5.64
N ASN A 107 -13.11 0.38 4.45
CA ASN A 107 -12.36 1.23 3.53
C ASN A 107 -13.26 2.28 2.85
N LEU A 108 -14.54 1.98 2.60
CA LEU A 108 -15.50 2.97 2.12
C LEU A 108 -15.86 3.97 3.22
N ALA A 109 -16.07 3.52 4.46
CA ALA A 109 -16.41 4.43 5.56
C ALA A 109 -15.33 5.49 5.81
N ILE A 110 -14.04 5.11 5.77
CA ILE A 110 -12.96 6.09 5.93
C ILE A 110 -12.81 7.00 4.69
N ALA A 111 -13.10 6.49 3.49
CA ALA A 111 -13.10 7.31 2.27
C ALA A 111 -14.20 8.37 2.28
N GLU A 112 -15.40 8.00 2.73
CA GLU A 112 -16.53 8.91 2.93
C GLU A 112 -16.20 9.96 4.00
N GLU A 113 -15.61 9.56 5.13
CA GLU A 113 -15.16 10.49 6.16
C GLU A 113 -14.09 11.46 5.65
N GLY A 114 -13.19 10.98 4.80
CA GLY A 114 -12.14 11.76 4.16
C GLY A 114 -12.65 12.83 3.20
N LEU A 115 -13.80 12.63 2.56
CA LEU A 115 -14.43 13.65 1.71
C LEU A 115 -15.32 14.59 2.53
N ARG A 116 -15.89 14.11 3.64
CA ARG A 116 -16.85 14.87 4.44
C ARG A 116 -16.19 15.93 5.32
N ARG A 117 -14.94 15.71 5.75
CA ARG A 117 -14.19 16.62 6.64
C ARG A 117 -12.85 16.99 6.02
N ASP A 118 -12.23 18.03 6.59
CA ASP A 118 -10.88 18.43 6.22
C ASP A 118 -9.84 17.52 6.88
N TRP A 119 -9.08 16.81 6.04
CA TRP A 119 -7.98 15.95 6.45
C TRP A 119 -6.76 16.17 5.57
N GLY A 120 -5.58 16.19 6.18
CA GLY A 120 -4.31 16.18 5.46
C GLY A 120 -4.22 17.27 4.39
N ALA A 121 -4.01 16.85 3.14
CA ALA A 121 -3.93 17.75 1.99
C ALA A 121 -5.26 17.87 1.22
N ASN A 122 -6.32 17.20 1.67
CA ASN A 122 -7.66 17.23 1.06
C ASN A 122 -7.66 16.91 -0.44
N ILE A 123 -6.83 15.96 -0.88
CA ILE A 123 -6.60 15.66 -2.29
C ILE A 123 -7.89 15.21 -2.98
N GLY A 124 -8.72 14.40 -2.30
CA GLY A 124 -10.00 13.97 -2.85
C GLY A 124 -10.92 15.16 -3.19
N SER A 125 -11.04 16.12 -2.27
CA SER A 125 -11.83 17.33 -2.46
C SER A 125 -11.27 18.24 -3.54
N VAL A 126 -9.93 18.35 -3.64
CA VAL A 126 -9.26 19.10 -4.73
C VAL A 126 -9.59 18.48 -6.09
N LEU A 127 -9.47 17.15 -6.22
CA LEU A 127 -9.77 16.44 -7.46
C LEU A 127 -11.22 16.64 -7.90
N LEU A 128 -12.20 16.49 -6.99
CA LEU A 128 -13.61 16.67 -7.32
C LEU A 128 -13.92 18.11 -7.75
N ARG A 129 -13.33 19.10 -7.07
CA ARG A 129 -13.53 20.51 -7.38
C ARG A 129 -13.03 20.89 -8.77
N HIS A 130 -11.87 20.37 -9.18
CA HIS A 130 -11.22 20.78 -10.42
C HIS A 130 -11.56 19.91 -11.63
N ASN A 131 -11.87 18.63 -11.43
CA ASN A 131 -12.06 17.66 -12.51
C ASN A 131 -13.49 17.09 -12.61
N GLY A 132 -14.43 17.55 -11.76
CA GLY A 132 -15.82 17.11 -11.73
C GLY A 132 -16.03 15.72 -11.10
N ASP A 133 -17.26 15.20 -11.14
CA ASP A 133 -17.65 13.93 -10.48
C ASP A 133 -17.77 12.72 -11.43
N GLY A 134 -17.08 12.74 -12.56
CA GLY A 134 -17.03 11.55 -13.44
C GLY A 134 -16.43 10.34 -12.73
N VAL A 135 -16.88 9.12 -13.02
CA VAL A 135 -16.49 7.88 -12.30
C VAL A 135 -14.97 7.73 -12.14
N LYS A 136 -14.19 8.03 -13.19
CA LYS A 136 -12.72 8.02 -13.16
C LYS A 136 -12.18 8.92 -12.05
N ASN A 137 -12.70 10.15 -11.97
CA ASN A 137 -12.26 11.13 -10.99
C ASN A 137 -12.77 10.79 -9.59
N ARG A 138 -14.03 10.33 -9.47
CA ARG A 138 -14.61 9.90 -8.19
C ARG A 138 -13.86 8.72 -7.57
N ALA A 139 -13.43 7.75 -8.38
CA ALA A 139 -12.64 6.61 -7.93
C ALA A 139 -11.29 7.04 -7.32
N LYS A 140 -10.58 7.93 -8.00
CA LYS A 140 -9.32 8.53 -7.50
C LYS A 140 -9.54 9.36 -6.25
N ALA A 141 -10.57 10.20 -6.27
CA ALA A 141 -10.87 11.13 -5.18
C ALA A 141 -11.25 10.40 -3.89
N MET A 142 -12.11 9.38 -3.96
CA MET A 142 -12.52 8.56 -2.81
C MET A 142 -11.32 7.85 -2.19
N ALA A 143 -10.46 7.21 -3.00
CA ALA A 143 -9.28 6.52 -2.50
C ALA A 143 -8.27 7.50 -1.86
N ALA A 144 -8.06 8.66 -2.48
CA ALA A 144 -7.19 9.70 -1.94
C ALA A 144 -7.73 10.26 -0.62
N ALA A 145 -9.03 10.54 -0.54
CA ALA A 145 -9.70 11.04 0.65
C ALA A 145 -9.59 10.06 1.84
N GLY A 146 -9.79 8.76 1.59
CA GLY A 146 -9.59 7.74 2.63
C GLY A 146 -8.15 7.70 3.15
N SER A 147 -7.18 7.93 2.26
CA SER A 147 -5.79 8.06 2.67
C SER A 147 -5.53 9.34 3.46
N ASP A 148 -6.04 10.50 3.03
CA ASP A 148 -5.90 11.77 3.78
C ASP A 148 -6.41 11.63 5.21
N ALA A 149 -7.63 11.07 5.39
CA ALA A 149 -8.19 10.80 6.69
C ALA A 149 -7.30 9.86 7.52
N ARG A 150 -6.89 8.72 6.95
CA ARG A 150 -6.03 7.74 7.62
C ARG A 150 -4.69 8.35 8.03
N MET A 151 -4.01 9.01 7.10
CA MET A 151 -2.66 9.54 7.32
C MET A 151 -2.64 10.71 8.30
N SER A 152 -3.80 11.33 8.51
CA SER A 152 -3.98 12.45 9.43
C SER A 152 -4.58 12.04 10.78
N GLY A 153 -4.65 10.73 11.06
CA GLY A 153 -5.03 10.21 12.38
C GLY A 153 -6.53 10.04 12.60
N CYS A 154 -7.33 9.85 11.55
CA CYS A 154 -8.71 9.39 11.68
C CYS A 154 -8.75 8.02 12.37
N GLU A 155 -9.65 7.87 13.34
CA GLU A 155 -9.77 6.67 14.19
C GLU A 155 -10.58 5.54 13.53
N LEU A 156 -11.20 5.80 12.37
CA LEU A 156 -11.93 4.77 11.65
C LEU A 156 -10.99 3.63 11.23
N PRO A 157 -11.43 2.36 11.39
CA PRO A 157 -10.60 1.22 11.04
C PRO A 157 -10.41 1.13 9.52
N VAL A 158 -9.26 0.59 9.12
CA VAL A 158 -8.94 0.33 7.72
C VAL A 158 -8.51 -1.13 7.58
N CYS A 159 -9.05 -1.81 6.58
CA CYS A 159 -8.61 -3.15 6.24
C CYS A 159 -7.35 -3.07 5.37
N ILE A 160 -6.31 -3.79 5.78
CA ILE A 160 -4.98 -3.73 5.16
C ILE A 160 -4.86 -4.76 4.02
N VAL A 161 -4.06 -4.42 3.02
CA VAL A 161 -3.59 -5.37 1.99
C VAL A 161 -2.08 -5.26 1.95
N SER A 162 -1.40 -6.40 1.89
CA SER A 162 0.08 -6.47 1.88
C SER A 162 0.76 -5.66 3.01
N GLY A 163 0.15 -5.64 4.20
CA GLY A 163 0.67 -4.94 5.38
C GLY A 163 0.40 -3.43 5.41
N SER A 164 -0.42 -2.88 4.51
CA SER A 164 -0.70 -1.44 4.45
C SER A 164 -2.18 -1.12 4.28
N GLY A 165 -2.69 -0.20 5.10
CA GLY A 165 -4.05 0.31 4.99
C GLY A 165 -4.26 1.16 3.74
N ASN A 166 -3.24 1.92 3.32
CA ASN A 166 -3.29 2.69 2.07
C ASN A 166 -3.38 1.77 0.85
N GLN A 167 -2.69 0.62 0.86
CA GLN A 167 -2.85 -0.40 -0.18
C GLN A 167 -4.26 -0.99 -0.17
N GLY A 168 -4.82 -1.28 1.02
CA GLY A 168 -6.19 -1.78 1.13
C GLY A 168 -7.24 -0.80 0.60
N ILE A 169 -7.15 0.48 0.96
CA ILE A 169 -8.02 1.54 0.42
C ILE A 169 -7.88 1.61 -1.10
N THR A 170 -6.64 1.63 -1.60
CA THR A 170 -6.35 1.77 -3.03
C THR A 170 -6.83 0.56 -3.84
N ALA A 171 -6.72 -0.65 -3.29
CA ALA A 171 -7.14 -1.87 -3.96
C ALA A 171 -8.67 -2.02 -4.00
N SER A 172 -9.38 -1.57 -2.96
CA SER A 172 -10.83 -1.82 -2.82
C SER A 172 -11.72 -0.66 -3.25
N VAL A 173 -11.38 0.58 -2.87
CA VAL A 173 -12.30 1.73 -3.01
C VAL A 173 -12.55 2.11 -4.48
N PRO A 174 -11.53 2.24 -5.35
CA PRO A 174 -11.75 2.53 -6.77
C PRO A 174 -12.62 1.47 -7.45
N VAL A 175 -12.37 0.19 -7.14
CA VAL A 175 -13.12 -0.95 -7.69
C VAL A 175 -14.58 -0.89 -7.24
N ALA A 176 -14.85 -0.61 -5.97
CA ALA A 176 -16.20 -0.45 -5.44
C ALA A 176 -16.95 0.73 -6.10
N VAL A 177 -16.27 1.86 -6.34
CA VAL A 177 -16.86 3.02 -7.04
C VAL A 177 -17.27 2.65 -8.46
N TYR A 178 -16.44 1.92 -9.19
CA TYR A 178 -16.78 1.43 -10.54
C TYR A 178 -17.85 0.36 -10.53
N ALA A 179 -17.81 -0.58 -9.60
CA ALA A 179 -18.83 -1.63 -9.47
C ALA A 179 -20.22 -1.02 -9.23
N LYS A 180 -20.29 0.04 -8.40
CA LYS A 180 -21.51 0.82 -8.19
C LYS A 180 -21.96 1.56 -9.46
N GLU A 181 -21.03 2.24 -10.15
CA GLU A 181 -21.34 2.95 -11.41
C GLU A 181 -21.90 2.01 -12.49
N LEU A 182 -21.30 0.82 -12.63
CA LEU A 182 -21.66 -0.19 -13.62
C LEU A 182 -22.86 -1.06 -13.21
N ASN A 183 -23.38 -0.88 -11.99
CA ASN A 183 -24.50 -1.63 -11.43
C ASN A 183 -24.34 -3.17 -11.56
N VAL A 184 -23.15 -3.69 -11.23
CA VAL A 184 -22.80 -5.11 -11.47
C VAL A 184 -23.31 -6.10 -10.41
N GLY A 185 -23.90 -5.60 -9.32
CA GLY A 185 -24.35 -6.42 -8.19
C GLY A 185 -23.24 -6.81 -7.22
N GLU A 186 -23.64 -7.40 -6.09
CA GLU A 186 -22.77 -7.67 -4.95
C GLU A 186 -21.71 -8.74 -5.22
N GLU A 187 -22.10 -9.89 -5.77
CA GLU A 187 -21.16 -10.98 -6.08
C GLU A 187 -20.02 -10.50 -6.99
N LYS A 188 -20.36 -9.82 -8.10
CA LYS A 188 -19.35 -9.30 -9.03
C LYS A 188 -18.48 -8.23 -8.40
N THR A 189 -19.01 -7.43 -7.47
CA THR A 189 -18.24 -6.48 -6.66
C THR A 189 -17.22 -7.21 -5.78
N ILE A 190 -17.64 -8.25 -5.05
CA ILE A 190 -16.78 -9.05 -4.17
C ILE A 190 -15.65 -9.69 -4.98
N ARG A 191 -15.97 -10.34 -6.11
CA ARG A 191 -14.97 -10.97 -6.98
C ARG A 191 -13.97 -9.97 -7.55
N ALA A 192 -14.42 -8.78 -7.95
CA ALA A 192 -13.53 -7.74 -8.47
C ALA A 192 -12.57 -7.21 -7.39
N VAL A 193 -13.04 -7.02 -6.16
CA VAL A 193 -12.18 -6.58 -5.05
C VAL A 193 -11.20 -7.68 -4.65
N LEU A 194 -11.64 -8.93 -4.60
CA LEU A 194 -10.76 -10.08 -4.38
C LEU A 194 -9.65 -10.16 -5.43
N LEU A 195 -10.00 -9.99 -6.71
CA LEU A 195 -9.04 -9.95 -7.82
C LEU A 195 -8.01 -8.83 -7.60
N SER A 196 -8.46 -7.62 -7.28
CA SER A 196 -7.61 -6.47 -6.99
C SER A 196 -6.65 -6.72 -5.82
N ASP A 197 -7.14 -7.31 -4.73
CA ASP A 197 -6.35 -7.62 -3.54
C ASP A 197 -5.26 -8.65 -3.84
N LEU A 198 -5.61 -9.75 -4.51
CA LEU A 198 -4.66 -10.81 -4.86
C LEU A 198 -3.61 -10.33 -5.87
N LEU A 199 -4.00 -9.52 -6.86
CA LEU A 199 -3.05 -8.87 -7.75
C LEU A 199 -2.13 -7.92 -7.00
N THR A 200 -2.66 -7.11 -6.07
CA THR A 200 -1.86 -6.24 -5.20
C THR A 200 -0.82 -7.05 -4.41
N ILE A 201 -1.23 -8.19 -3.84
CA ILE A 201 -0.34 -9.09 -3.11
C ILE A 201 0.75 -9.65 -4.04
N HIS A 202 0.40 -10.10 -5.23
CA HIS A 202 1.35 -10.63 -6.21
C HIS A 202 2.40 -9.60 -6.60
N LEU A 203 1.95 -8.40 -7.00
CA LEU A 203 2.81 -7.28 -7.37
C LEU A 203 3.76 -6.86 -6.24
N LYS A 204 3.28 -6.89 -4.98
CA LYS A 204 4.09 -6.49 -3.82
C LYS A 204 5.08 -7.58 -3.38
N THR A 205 4.81 -8.85 -3.66
CA THR A 205 5.58 -9.98 -3.13
C THR A 205 7.06 -9.92 -3.51
N GLY A 206 7.38 -9.57 -4.77
CA GLY A 206 8.77 -9.44 -5.22
C GLY A 206 9.54 -8.26 -4.62
N ILE A 207 8.83 -7.23 -4.14
CA ILE A 207 9.42 -5.98 -3.61
C ILE A 207 9.88 -6.16 -2.16
N GLY A 208 9.19 -6.98 -1.38
CA GLY A 208 9.47 -7.20 0.04
C GLY A 208 8.59 -6.37 0.98
N ARG A 209 8.88 -6.39 2.29
CA ARG A 209 8.02 -5.73 3.31
C ARG A 209 8.28 -4.23 3.43
N LEU A 210 9.55 -3.84 3.37
CA LEU A 210 10.01 -2.46 3.46
C LEU A 210 10.87 -2.17 2.23
N SER A 211 10.62 -1.02 1.62
CA SER A 211 11.27 -0.56 0.40
C SER A 211 10.87 0.90 0.16
N ALA A 212 11.77 1.65 -0.46
CA ALA A 212 11.47 2.97 -0.99
C ALA A 212 10.51 2.93 -2.20
N TYR A 213 10.06 1.76 -2.66
CA TYR A 213 8.98 1.64 -3.63
C TYR A 213 7.61 1.86 -2.98
N CYS A 214 6.80 2.78 -3.51
CA CYS A 214 5.45 3.01 -2.99
C CYS A 214 4.51 1.84 -3.31
N GLY A 215 4.14 1.06 -2.28
CA GLY A 215 3.20 -0.06 -2.44
C GLY A 215 1.81 0.34 -2.96
N ALA A 216 1.40 1.61 -2.82
CA ALA A 216 0.17 2.12 -3.42
C ALA A 216 0.19 2.05 -4.95
N VAL A 217 1.36 2.06 -5.58
CA VAL A 217 1.49 1.84 -7.03
C VAL A 217 0.99 0.45 -7.40
N SER A 218 1.43 -0.58 -6.68
CA SER A 218 0.97 -1.96 -6.88
C SER A 218 -0.55 -2.06 -6.74
N ALA A 219 -1.11 -1.43 -5.70
CA ALA A 219 -2.55 -1.44 -5.45
C ALA A 219 -3.34 -0.66 -6.53
N GLY A 220 -2.84 0.48 -7.01
CA GLY A 220 -3.50 1.27 -8.05
C GLY A 220 -3.49 0.56 -9.41
N CYS A 221 -2.37 -0.08 -9.77
CA CYS A 221 -2.28 -0.92 -10.97
C CYS A 221 -3.26 -2.09 -10.90
N ALA A 222 -3.32 -2.77 -9.75
CA ALA A 222 -4.24 -3.89 -9.52
C ALA A 222 -5.71 -3.46 -9.56
N ALA A 223 -6.05 -2.30 -8.98
CA ALA A 223 -7.39 -1.73 -9.05
C ALA A 223 -7.79 -1.41 -10.49
N GLY A 224 -6.88 -0.85 -11.31
CA GLY A 224 -7.10 -0.65 -12.74
C GLY A 224 -7.40 -1.95 -13.48
N ALA A 225 -6.65 -3.02 -13.20
CA ALA A 225 -6.87 -4.33 -13.80
C ALA A 225 -8.19 -4.98 -13.36
N ALA A 226 -8.59 -4.82 -12.09
CA ALA A 226 -9.91 -5.25 -11.62
C ALA A 226 -11.05 -4.43 -12.24
N ILE A 227 -10.85 -3.13 -12.49
CA ILE A 227 -11.79 -2.29 -13.24
C ILE A 227 -11.91 -2.78 -14.70
N ALA A 228 -10.79 -3.14 -15.35
CA ALA A 228 -10.82 -3.76 -16.68
C ALA A 228 -11.68 -5.04 -16.69
N TRP A 229 -11.57 -5.87 -15.65
CA TRP A 229 -12.40 -7.07 -15.48
C TRP A 229 -13.88 -6.73 -15.23
N LEU A 230 -14.19 -5.67 -14.46
CA LEU A 230 -15.57 -5.20 -14.29
C LEU A 230 -16.24 -4.84 -15.63
N HIS A 231 -15.46 -4.28 -16.57
CA HIS A 231 -15.88 -4.00 -17.95
C HIS A 231 -15.97 -5.24 -18.85
N GLY A 232 -15.76 -6.45 -18.32
CA GLY A 232 -15.85 -7.70 -19.06
C GLY A 232 -14.52 -8.16 -19.67
N GLY A 233 -13.40 -7.53 -19.29
CA GLY A 233 -12.07 -7.96 -19.71
C GLY A 233 -11.64 -9.28 -19.09
N GLY A 234 -10.82 -10.04 -19.82
CA GLY A 234 -10.22 -11.29 -19.36
C GLY A 234 -8.72 -11.14 -19.08
N TYR A 235 -7.98 -12.23 -19.25
CA TYR A 235 -6.54 -12.26 -18.98
C TYR A 235 -5.74 -11.22 -19.77
N ALA A 236 -6.06 -11.00 -21.05
CA ALA A 236 -5.32 -10.08 -21.89
C ALA A 236 -5.47 -8.63 -21.41
N GLU A 237 -6.71 -8.19 -21.17
CA GLU A 237 -7.03 -6.85 -20.65
C GLU A 237 -6.32 -6.61 -19.32
N ILE A 238 -6.38 -7.58 -18.40
CA ILE A 238 -5.72 -7.52 -17.09
C ILE A 238 -4.21 -7.43 -17.26
N ALA A 239 -3.61 -8.33 -18.05
CA ALA A 239 -2.17 -8.41 -18.24
C ALA A 239 -1.61 -7.11 -18.84
N HIS A 240 -2.26 -6.58 -19.89
CA HIS A 240 -1.84 -5.34 -20.52
C HIS A 240 -2.08 -4.11 -19.64
N THR A 241 -3.19 -4.06 -18.89
CA THR A 241 -3.44 -3.00 -17.91
C THR A 241 -2.32 -2.95 -16.87
N LEU A 242 -1.94 -4.11 -16.32
CA LEU A 242 -0.85 -4.21 -15.34
C LEU A 242 0.49 -3.79 -15.94
N VAL A 243 0.84 -4.28 -17.13
CA VAL A 243 2.09 -3.92 -17.81
C VAL A 243 2.15 -2.40 -18.03
N ASN A 244 1.07 -1.83 -18.57
CA ASN A 244 1.01 -0.41 -18.87
C ASN A 244 1.14 0.44 -17.61
N ALA A 245 0.35 0.13 -16.57
CA ALA A 245 0.32 0.93 -15.37
C ALA A 245 1.65 0.88 -14.59
N LEU A 246 2.27 -0.31 -14.51
CA LEU A 246 3.57 -0.48 -13.86
C LEU A 246 4.68 0.30 -14.59
N ALA A 247 4.70 0.24 -15.92
CA ALA A 247 5.70 0.97 -16.71
C ALA A 247 5.67 2.49 -16.44
N ILE A 248 4.47 3.05 -16.20
CA ILE A 248 4.27 4.49 -15.97
C ILE A 248 4.66 4.90 -14.54
N THR A 249 4.30 4.13 -13.52
CA THR A 249 4.34 4.59 -12.11
C THR A 249 5.34 3.90 -11.19
N SER A 250 6.09 2.89 -11.64
CA SER A 250 7.05 2.15 -10.81
C SER A 250 8.26 2.96 -10.28
N GLY A 251 8.29 4.28 -10.47
CA GLY A 251 9.25 5.22 -9.86
C GLY A 251 8.72 6.00 -8.66
N ILE A 252 7.43 5.87 -8.28
CA ILE A 252 6.88 6.62 -7.14
C ILE A 252 7.47 6.09 -5.83
N VAL A 253 8.13 6.98 -5.09
CA VAL A 253 8.84 6.62 -3.86
C VAL A 253 7.95 6.57 -2.62
N CYS A 254 8.28 5.70 -1.68
CA CYS A 254 7.73 5.60 -0.34
C CYS A 254 8.69 6.25 0.65
N ASP A 255 8.23 7.29 1.33
CA ASP A 255 9.01 8.12 2.23
C ASP A 255 8.26 8.31 3.57
N GLY A 256 7.53 7.26 3.96
CA GLY A 256 6.81 7.19 5.22
C GLY A 256 5.35 7.64 5.16
N ALA A 257 4.73 7.58 6.33
CA ALA A 257 3.34 7.90 6.56
C ALA A 257 3.12 9.43 6.61
N LYS A 258 2.46 10.00 5.59
CA LYS A 258 2.17 11.45 5.54
C LYS A 258 1.03 11.80 4.54
N PRO A 259 0.46 13.02 4.62
CA PRO A 259 -0.64 13.45 3.74
C PRO A 259 -0.34 13.29 2.23
N SER A 260 0.92 13.41 1.80
CA SER A 260 1.29 13.21 0.38
C SER A 260 0.98 11.81 -0.15
N CYS A 261 0.71 10.81 0.71
CA CYS A 261 0.23 9.50 0.28
C CYS A 261 -1.08 9.60 -0.53
N ALA A 262 -1.97 10.53 -0.20
CA ALA A 262 -3.24 10.70 -0.89
C ALA A 262 -3.06 11.04 -2.38
N ALA A 263 -2.11 11.94 -2.70
CA ALA A 263 -1.77 12.29 -4.08
C ALA A 263 -1.10 11.13 -4.83
N LYS A 264 -0.21 10.38 -4.16
CA LYS A 264 0.44 9.18 -4.74
C LYS A 264 -0.59 8.10 -5.08
N ILE A 265 -1.61 7.91 -4.23
CA ILE A 265 -2.73 6.99 -4.48
C ILE A 265 -3.58 7.45 -5.65
N ALA A 266 -3.98 8.72 -5.69
CA ALA A 266 -4.75 9.26 -6.82
C ALA A 266 -4.03 9.02 -8.16
N THR A 267 -2.72 9.29 -8.19
CA THR A 267 -1.86 9.09 -9.37
C THR A 267 -1.77 7.61 -9.75
N ALA A 268 -1.62 6.71 -8.78
CA ALA A 268 -1.56 5.27 -9.03
C ALA A 268 -2.89 4.71 -9.57
N VAL A 269 -4.02 5.16 -9.02
CA VAL A 269 -5.36 4.77 -9.50
C VAL A 269 -5.63 5.32 -10.90
N GLU A 270 -5.28 6.59 -11.15
CA GLU A 270 -5.33 7.19 -12.48
C GLU A 270 -4.57 6.38 -13.51
N THR A 271 -3.35 6.00 -13.15
CA THR A 271 -2.46 5.25 -14.03
C THR A 271 -2.99 3.83 -14.28
N GLY A 272 -3.58 3.18 -13.28
CA GLY A 272 -4.25 1.90 -13.46
C GLY A 272 -5.38 1.98 -14.49
N ILE A 273 -6.22 3.02 -14.37
CA ILE A 273 -7.33 3.27 -15.30
C ILE A 273 -6.79 3.62 -16.71
N LEU A 274 -5.78 4.48 -16.80
CA LEU A 274 -5.12 4.83 -18.06
C LEU A 274 -4.51 3.60 -18.75
N GLY A 275 -3.90 2.69 -17.98
CA GLY A 275 -3.32 1.46 -18.52
C GLY A 275 -4.34 0.56 -19.23
N TYR A 276 -5.57 0.53 -18.72
CA TYR A 276 -6.71 -0.15 -19.35
C TYR A 276 -7.19 0.59 -20.61
N GLU A 277 -7.35 1.92 -20.53
CA GLU A 277 -7.77 2.75 -21.66
C GLU A 277 -6.80 2.67 -22.84
N MET A 278 -5.50 2.67 -22.56
CA MET A 278 -4.48 2.42 -23.57
C MET A 278 -4.74 1.11 -24.31
N TYR A 279 -5.01 0.03 -23.58
CA TYR A 279 -5.28 -1.28 -24.20
C TYR A 279 -6.56 -1.27 -25.03
N CYS A 280 -7.63 -0.63 -24.55
CA CYS A 280 -8.87 -0.45 -25.32
C CYS A 280 -8.63 0.30 -26.65
N ASP A 281 -7.69 1.24 -26.66
CA ASP A 281 -7.32 2.03 -27.84
C ASP A 281 -6.20 1.37 -28.69
N GLY A 282 -5.91 0.09 -28.45
CA GLY A 282 -4.91 -0.69 -29.18
C GLY A 282 -3.47 -0.29 -28.87
N GLN A 283 -3.23 0.44 -27.79
CA GLN A 283 -1.92 0.92 -27.34
C GLN A 283 -1.36 0.07 -26.20
N GLN A 284 -0.03 -0.11 -26.18
CA GLN A 284 0.68 -0.80 -25.11
C GLN A 284 2.16 -0.40 -25.11
N PHE A 285 2.84 -0.64 -23.99
CA PHE A 285 4.31 -0.67 -23.98
C PHE A 285 4.82 -2.06 -24.34
N TYR A 286 5.99 -2.09 -24.99
CA TYR A 286 6.53 -3.31 -25.57
C TYR A 286 7.76 -3.82 -24.81
N SER A 287 7.98 -5.13 -24.87
CA SER A 287 9.18 -5.74 -24.30
C SER A 287 10.44 -5.15 -24.93
N GLY A 288 11.41 -4.78 -24.08
CA GLY A 288 12.64 -4.09 -24.52
C GLY A 288 12.59 -2.58 -24.27
N GLU A 289 11.42 -2.03 -23.96
CA GLU A 289 11.26 -0.64 -23.51
C GLU A 289 11.46 -0.57 -21.99
N GLY A 290 12.73 -0.45 -21.57
CA GLY A 290 13.09 -0.24 -20.17
C GLY A 290 12.73 -1.41 -19.26
N LEU A 291 11.76 -1.20 -18.36
CA LEU A 291 11.39 -2.16 -17.31
C LEU A 291 10.41 -3.25 -17.82
N VAL A 292 9.82 -3.08 -19.00
CA VAL A 292 8.82 -3.99 -19.58
C VAL A 292 9.49 -5.26 -20.11
N GLY A 293 8.99 -6.41 -19.65
CA GLY A 293 9.41 -7.72 -20.12
C GLY A 293 8.37 -8.40 -21.00
N LYS A 294 8.78 -9.42 -21.77
CA LYS A 294 7.86 -10.31 -22.48
C LYS A 294 6.95 -11.05 -21.49
N GLY A 295 5.69 -10.67 -21.48
CA GLY A 295 4.63 -11.19 -20.60
C GLY A 295 4.57 -10.48 -19.24
N VAL A 296 3.36 -10.38 -18.69
CA VAL A 296 3.08 -9.64 -17.45
C VAL A 296 3.96 -10.09 -16.28
N GLU A 297 4.15 -11.40 -16.11
CA GLU A 297 4.98 -11.96 -15.02
C GLU A 297 6.43 -11.50 -15.07
N ARG A 298 6.98 -11.29 -16.27
CA ARG A 298 8.36 -10.79 -16.41
C ARG A 298 8.46 -9.32 -16.00
N THR A 299 7.49 -8.50 -16.41
CA THR A 299 7.40 -7.10 -15.96
C THR A 299 7.26 -7.03 -14.44
N ILE A 300 6.39 -7.82 -13.84
CA ILE A 300 6.22 -7.89 -12.37
C ILE A 300 7.54 -8.23 -11.67
N ARG A 301 8.28 -9.24 -12.17
CA ARG A 301 9.60 -9.58 -11.61
C ARG A 301 10.62 -8.46 -11.76
N ASN A 302 10.65 -7.77 -12.90
CA ASN A 302 11.56 -6.65 -13.12
C ASN A 302 11.28 -5.50 -12.13
N ILE A 303 10.01 -5.15 -11.94
CA ILE A 303 9.60 -4.14 -10.95
C ILE A 303 9.90 -4.59 -9.53
N GLY A 304 9.63 -5.87 -9.21
CA GLY A 304 9.98 -6.47 -7.93
C GLY A 304 11.46 -6.31 -7.61
N ARG A 305 12.32 -6.63 -8.59
CA ARG A 305 13.77 -6.45 -8.47
C ARG A 305 14.18 -4.99 -8.32
N LEU A 306 13.60 -4.08 -9.10
CA LEU A 306 13.85 -2.64 -8.97
C LEU A 306 13.53 -2.15 -7.55
N GLY A 307 12.35 -2.48 -7.04
CA GLY A 307 11.93 -2.06 -5.70
C GLY A 307 12.74 -2.71 -4.57
N ARG A 308 13.13 -3.98 -4.71
CA ARG A 308 13.85 -4.73 -3.67
C ARG A 308 15.35 -4.46 -3.64
N GLU A 309 15.99 -4.38 -4.81
CA GLU A 309 17.44 -4.25 -4.96
C GLU A 309 17.81 -2.84 -5.38
N GLY A 310 17.20 -2.33 -6.45
CA GLY A 310 17.55 -1.03 -7.05
C GLY A 310 17.27 0.15 -6.13
N MET A 311 16.20 0.09 -5.34
CA MET A 311 15.78 1.17 -4.45
C MET A 311 16.36 1.08 -3.02
N ARG A 312 17.34 0.20 -2.76
CA ARG A 312 17.99 0.13 -1.43
C ARG A 312 18.73 1.41 -1.07
N ALA A 313 19.57 1.90 -1.98
CA ALA A 313 20.28 3.16 -1.78
C ALA A 313 19.31 4.36 -1.73
N THR A 314 18.18 4.28 -2.46
CA THR A 314 17.11 5.28 -2.37
C THR A 314 16.49 5.32 -0.98
N ASP A 315 16.27 4.18 -0.35
CA ASP A 315 15.74 4.09 1.02
C ASP A 315 16.69 4.74 2.04
N GLU A 316 17.99 4.45 1.95
CA GLU A 316 19.00 5.10 2.79
C GLU A 316 19.03 6.62 2.60
N GLU A 317 18.95 7.09 1.36
CA GLU A 317 18.98 8.52 1.06
C GLU A 317 17.72 9.24 1.57
N ILE A 318 16.55 8.61 1.43
CA ILE A 318 15.31 9.11 2.03
C ILE A 318 15.46 9.25 3.54
N LEU A 319 16.03 8.25 4.23
CA LEU A 319 16.27 8.32 5.67
C LEU A 319 17.23 9.46 6.06
N ARG A 320 18.29 9.69 5.28
CA ARG A 320 19.21 10.82 5.50
C ARG A 320 18.47 12.15 5.34
N ILE A 321 17.73 12.34 4.25
CA ILE A 321 16.93 13.56 4.03
C ILE A 321 15.95 13.79 5.19
N MET A 322 15.24 12.75 5.61
CA MET A 322 14.25 12.84 6.70
C MET A 322 14.84 13.17 8.06
N THR A 323 16.11 12.84 8.30
CA THR A 323 16.76 12.99 9.63
C THR A 323 17.78 14.13 9.68
N GLN A 324 18.24 14.64 8.53
CA GLN A 324 19.20 15.74 8.43
C GLN A 324 18.54 17.09 8.12
N CYS A 325 17.33 17.09 7.55
CA CYS A 325 16.57 18.32 7.24
C CYS A 325 15.68 18.81 8.39
N VAL A 326 16.05 18.53 9.65
CA VAL A 326 15.32 18.98 10.86
C VAL A 326 16.14 20.03 11.61
#